data_AF-A0A3D0P3G6-F1
#
_entry.id   AF-A0A3D0P3G6-F1
#
_cell.length_a   1.000
_cell.length_b   1.000
_cell.length_c   1.000
_cell.angle_alpha   90.00
_cell.angle_beta   90.00
_cell.angle_gamma   90.00
#
_symmetry.space_group_name_H-M   'P 1'
#
loop_
_entity.id
_entity.type
_entity.pdbx_description
1 polymer ?
#
loop_
_entity_poly.entity_id
_entity_poly.type
_entity_poly.pdbx_seq_one_letter_code
_entity_poly.pdbx_strand_id
1 'polypeptide(L)'
;MYSFLSTHFKGKAFETPGGELVWRISEMPEVLREIAESQVAILDGDFCVVENHKLASIIVFGQFMPVWSTTPQSKETTWTEYCVRTLDESLSELAQFAAMKEVADPLHSSQGFIRPVIALPDDPILFVPRDKHDHARAEAEIAAGYPAVEPVLPQLLEWLQDMNWPVAQTLSPFIASIGPPLIPHLKHIFETDDQIWKYWVIQEVLQESKELTLEFRDVLSRISQNPTDAEKEEELDVESRKLLVKHCLV
;
A
#
# COMPACT_ATOMS: atom_id res chain seq x y z
N MET A 1 -13.10 -6.47 8.83
CA MET A 1 -11.83 -7.14 8.47
C MET A 1 -11.59 -8.40 9.32
N TYR A 2 -11.69 -8.37 10.65
CA TYR A 2 -11.38 -9.53 11.51
C TYR A 2 -12.59 -10.31 12.06
N SER A 3 -13.71 -10.41 11.33
CA SER A 3 -14.94 -11.05 11.87
C SER A 3 -14.72 -12.50 12.31
N PHE A 4 -13.78 -13.21 11.68
CA PHE A 4 -13.40 -14.59 11.96
C PHE A 4 -12.60 -14.80 13.26
N LEU A 5 -11.90 -13.77 13.78
CA LEU A 5 -11.16 -13.91 15.05
C LEU A 5 -12.12 -14.11 16.22
N SER A 6 -11.73 -14.94 17.19
CA SER A 6 -12.51 -15.14 18.40
C SER A 6 -12.61 -13.87 19.24
N THR A 7 -13.63 -13.82 20.10
CA THR A 7 -13.77 -12.73 21.08
C THR A 7 -12.56 -12.64 22.02
N HIS A 8 -11.82 -13.72 22.21
CA HIS A 8 -10.61 -13.74 23.03
C HIS A 8 -9.51 -12.85 22.44
N PHE A 9 -9.14 -13.05 21.18
CA PHE A 9 -8.06 -12.28 20.56
C PHE A 9 -8.49 -10.88 20.13
N LYS A 10 -9.76 -10.68 19.76
CA LYS A 10 -10.32 -9.33 19.59
C LYS A 10 -10.24 -8.51 20.87
N GLY A 11 -10.52 -9.13 22.03
CA GLY A 11 -10.46 -8.44 23.33
C GLY A 11 -9.05 -8.09 23.81
N LYS A 12 -8.01 -8.68 23.19
CA LYS A 12 -6.60 -8.33 23.44
C LYS A 12 -6.09 -7.20 22.53
N ALA A 13 -6.72 -7.00 21.37
CA ALA A 13 -6.34 -5.93 20.46
C ALA A 13 -6.60 -4.55 21.06
N PHE A 14 -5.71 -3.61 20.72
CA PHE A 14 -6.06 -2.21 20.71
C PHE A 14 -6.90 -1.93 19.46
N GLU A 15 -8.14 -1.46 19.65
CA GLU A 15 -9.01 -0.99 18.58
C GLU A 15 -8.91 0.53 18.45
N THR A 16 -8.57 1.00 17.26
CA THR A 16 -8.58 2.43 16.95
C THR A 16 -10.00 2.97 16.78
N PRO A 17 -10.19 4.30 16.81
CA PRO A 17 -11.44 4.93 16.36
C PRO A 17 -11.86 4.57 14.92
N GLY A 18 -10.92 4.14 14.07
CA GLY A 18 -11.17 3.67 12.71
C GLY A 18 -11.62 2.21 12.62
N GLY A 19 -11.60 1.48 13.73
CA GLY A 19 -11.93 0.05 13.78
C GLY A 19 -10.78 -0.87 13.33
N GLU A 20 -9.56 -0.35 13.22
CA GLU A 20 -8.37 -1.16 13.01
C GLU A 20 -7.98 -1.86 14.31
N LEU A 21 -7.61 -3.14 14.21
CA LEU A 21 -7.14 -3.94 15.33
C LEU A 21 -5.63 -4.12 15.23
N VAL A 22 -4.93 -3.81 16.32
CA VAL A 22 -3.49 -4.03 16.46
C VAL A 22 -3.19 -4.71 17.78
N TRP A 23 -2.14 -5.52 17.82
CA TRP A 23 -1.82 -6.35 18.98
C TRP A 23 -0.38 -6.12 19.43
N ARG A 24 -0.10 -6.46 20.69
CA ARG A 24 1.26 -6.40 21.20
C ARG A 24 2.14 -7.45 20.52
N ILE A 25 3.43 -7.17 20.43
CA ILE A 25 4.41 -8.10 19.85
C ILE A 25 4.33 -9.46 20.58
N SER A 26 4.23 -9.43 21.90
CA SER A 26 4.10 -10.62 22.75
C SER A 26 2.85 -11.47 22.49
N GLU A 27 1.78 -10.89 21.96
CA GLU A 27 0.51 -11.59 21.67
C GLU A 27 0.45 -12.10 20.24
N MET A 28 1.24 -11.52 19.34
CA MET A 28 1.20 -11.78 17.90
C MET A 28 1.34 -13.26 17.53
N PRO A 29 2.21 -14.09 18.16
CA PRO A 29 2.32 -15.49 17.78
C PRO A 29 1.02 -16.30 17.91
N GLU A 30 0.18 -16.00 18.91
CA GLU A 30 -1.10 -16.67 19.09
C GLU A 30 -2.17 -16.12 18.14
N VAL A 31 -2.16 -14.81 17.92
CA VAL A 31 -3.07 -14.13 16.97
C VAL A 31 -2.84 -14.67 15.55
N LEU A 32 -1.59 -14.75 15.09
CA LEU A 32 -1.26 -15.27 13.76
C LEU A 32 -1.73 -16.72 13.58
N ARG A 33 -1.61 -17.56 14.60
CA ARG A 33 -2.11 -18.95 14.55
C ARG A 33 -3.62 -19.00 14.33
N GLU A 34 -4.38 -18.19 15.08
CA GLU A 34 -5.84 -18.16 14.91
C GLU A 34 -6.25 -17.63 13.52
N ILE A 35 -5.53 -16.65 12.97
CA ILE A 35 -5.73 -16.15 11.61
C ILE A 35 -5.58 -17.30 10.61
N ALA A 36 -4.46 -18.04 10.66
CA ALA A 36 -4.19 -19.13 9.73
C ALA A 36 -5.16 -20.32 9.90
N GLU A 37 -5.52 -20.67 11.14
CA GLU A 37 -6.54 -21.69 11.45
C GLU A 37 -7.91 -21.33 10.84
N SER A 38 -8.21 -20.04 10.74
CA SER A 38 -9.43 -19.51 10.11
C SER A 38 -9.38 -19.50 8.58
N GLN A 39 -8.36 -20.10 7.95
CA GLN A 39 -8.13 -20.10 6.50
C GLN A 39 -7.91 -18.70 5.92
N VAL A 40 -7.20 -17.86 6.66
CA VAL A 40 -6.82 -16.51 6.25
C VAL A 40 -5.31 -16.45 6.10
N ALA A 41 -4.82 -15.96 4.96
CA ALA A 41 -3.40 -15.80 4.69
C ALA A 41 -2.85 -14.56 5.39
N ILE A 42 -1.60 -14.64 5.86
CA ILE A 42 -0.89 -13.53 6.50
C ILE A 42 0.10 -12.96 5.49
N LEU A 43 -0.07 -11.70 5.11
CA LEU A 43 0.68 -11.11 4.01
C LEU A 43 1.92 -10.38 4.52
N ASP A 44 1.69 -9.41 5.40
CA ASP A 44 2.70 -8.49 5.90
C ASP A 44 2.38 -8.13 7.36
N GLY A 45 3.32 -7.50 8.03
CA GLY A 45 3.15 -7.03 9.41
C GLY A 45 3.77 -5.67 9.57
N ASP A 46 2.96 -4.67 9.92
CA ASP A 46 3.46 -3.32 10.15
C ASP A 46 3.65 -3.06 11.63
N PHE A 47 4.82 -2.57 11.99
CA PHE A 47 5.01 -2.01 13.32
C PHE A 47 4.36 -0.64 13.41
N CYS A 48 3.54 -0.45 14.42
CA CYS A 48 2.86 0.80 14.68
C CYS A 48 2.98 1.20 16.15
N VAL A 49 2.91 2.49 16.40
CA VAL A 49 2.77 3.06 17.73
C VAL A 49 1.34 3.55 17.85
N VAL A 50 0.76 3.43 19.04
CA VAL A 50 -0.51 4.08 19.35
C VAL A 50 -0.22 5.29 20.22
N GLU A 51 -0.56 6.48 19.72
CA GLU A 51 -0.47 7.75 20.44
C GLU A 51 -1.84 8.42 20.48
N ASN A 52 -2.32 8.84 21.65
CA ASN A 52 -3.63 9.48 21.82
C ASN A 52 -4.80 8.70 21.17
N HIS A 53 -4.78 7.37 21.31
CA HIS A 53 -5.72 6.44 20.68
C HIS A 53 -5.73 6.40 19.15
N LYS A 54 -4.71 6.95 18.49
CA LYS A 54 -4.56 6.91 17.04
C LYS A 54 -3.35 6.07 16.67
N LEU A 55 -3.47 5.30 15.58
CA LEU A 55 -2.31 4.66 14.98
C LEU A 55 -1.38 5.71 14.40
N ALA A 56 -0.13 5.63 14.81
CA ALA A 56 1.00 6.34 14.24
C ALA A 56 2.02 5.27 13.84
N SER A 57 2.17 5.01 12.55
CA SER A 57 3.21 4.09 12.10
C SER A 57 4.58 4.73 12.23
N ILE A 58 5.60 3.93 12.56
CA ILE A 58 6.97 4.42 12.50
C ILE A 58 7.46 4.28 11.07
N ILE A 59 7.78 5.41 10.45
CA ILE A 59 8.43 5.46 9.14
C ILE A 59 9.94 5.56 9.37
N VAL A 60 10.69 4.57 8.90
CA VAL A 60 12.15 4.54 8.93
C VAL A 60 12.65 4.65 7.49
N PHE A 61 13.40 5.71 7.18
CA PHE A 61 13.87 6.02 5.82
C PHE A 61 12.75 6.08 4.76
N GLY A 62 11.60 6.68 5.10
CA GLY A 62 10.47 6.80 4.16
C GLY A 62 9.64 5.53 3.99
N GLN A 63 9.98 4.43 4.66
CA GLN A 63 9.21 3.18 4.64
C GLN A 63 8.56 2.91 6.00
N PHE A 64 7.32 2.41 6.00
CA PHE A 64 6.72 1.78 7.18
C PHE A 64 7.71 0.74 7.71
N MET A 65 7.97 0.72 9.03
CA MET A 65 8.85 -0.30 9.60
C MET A 65 8.19 -1.68 9.47
N PRO A 66 8.63 -2.52 8.52
CA PRO A 66 8.02 -3.81 8.29
C PRO A 66 8.59 -4.80 9.31
N VAL A 67 7.73 -5.66 9.83
CA VAL A 67 8.10 -6.74 10.75
C VAL A 67 8.32 -8.04 10.00
N TRP A 68 7.46 -8.32 9.02
CA TRP A 68 7.61 -9.44 8.10
C TRP A 68 6.96 -9.11 6.77
N SER A 69 7.35 -9.85 5.74
CA SER A 69 6.63 -9.97 4.48
C SER A 69 6.69 -11.42 4.02
N THR A 70 5.55 -11.98 3.62
CA THR A 70 5.46 -13.37 3.19
C THR A 70 5.56 -13.50 1.68
N THR A 71 6.00 -14.66 1.22
CA THR A 71 6.14 -14.97 -0.21
C THR A 71 4.78 -15.08 -0.89
N PRO A 72 4.65 -14.66 -2.18
CA PRO A 72 3.42 -14.83 -2.94
C PRO A 72 2.97 -16.30 -3.09
N GLN A 73 1.66 -16.52 -3.15
CA GLN A 73 1.11 -17.85 -3.43
C GLN A 73 1.56 -18.32 -4.83
N SER A 74 2.01 -19.57 -4.94
CA SER A 74 2.30 -20.20 -6.23
C SER A 74 1.04 -20.89 -6.78
N LYS A 75 0.95 -21.08 -8.09
CA LYS A 75 -0.21 -21.74 -8.74
C LYS A 75 -0.39 -23.20 -8.30
N GLU A 76 0.69 -23.83 -7.84
CA GLU A 76 0.74 -25.22 -7.42
C GLU A 76 0.35 -25.43 -5.96
N THR A 77 0.23 -24.35 -5.18
CA THR A 77 -0.02 -24.40 -3.74
C THR A 77 -1.51 -24.18 -3.46
N THR A 78 -2.15 -25.07 -2.70
CA THR A 78 -3.54 -24.87 -2.26
C THR A 78 -3.65 -23.68 -1.31
N TRP A 79 -4.84 -23.09 -1.17
CA TRP A 79 -5.04 -21.98 -0.23
C TRP A 79 -4.71 -22.35 1.22
N THR A 80 -5.08 -23.56 1.64
CA THR A 80 -4.75 -24.05 2.99
C THR A 80 -3.25 -24.16 3.21
N GLU A 81 -2.50 -24.73 2.26
CA GLU A 81 -1.04 -24.79 2.32
C GLU A 81 -0.43 -23.38 2.31
N TYR A 82 -1.02 -22.45 1.56
CA TYR A 82 -0.59 -21.06 1.54
C TYR A 82 -0.76 -20.40 2.92
N CYS A 83 -1.92 -20.55 3.56
CA CYS A 83 -2.16 -20.02 4.91
C CYS A 83 -1.14 -20.56 5.93
N VAL A 84 -0.89 -21.87 5.91
CA VAL A 84 0.10 -22.51 6.79
C VAL A 84 1.50 -21.96 6.53
N ARG A 85 1.91 -21.86 5.26
CA ARG A 85 3.23 -21.32 4.91
C ARG A 85 3.39 -19.87 5.35
N THR A 86 2.38 -19.02 5.13
CA THR A 86 2.44 -17.62 5.54
C THR A 86 2.56 -17.47 7.06
N LEU A 87 1.91 -18.34 7.84
CA LEU A 87 2.10 -18.37 9.29
C LEU A 87 3.55 -18.68 9.66
N ASP A 88 4.14 -19.72 9.07
CA ASP A 88 5.50 -20.15 9.37
C ASP A 88 6.53 -19.05 9.04
N GLU A 89 6.39 -18.42 7.86
CA GLU A 89 7.23 -17.29 7.44
C GLU A 89 7.11 -16.10 8.40
N SER A 90 5.87 -15.69 8.73
CA SER A 90 5.63 -14.59 9.66
C SER A 90 6.18 -14.86 11.05
N LEU A 91 6.02 -16.07 11.60
CA LEU A 91 6.57 -16.43 12.91
C LEU A 91 8.09 -16.45 12.93
N SER A 92 8.73 -16.89 11.83
CA SER A 92 10.18 -16.89 11.69
C SER A 92 10.76 -15.49 11.72
N GLU A 93 10.18 -14.55 10.97
CA GLU A 93 10.62 -13.15 10.94
C GLU A 93 10.31 -12.45 12.27
N LEU A 94 9.10 -12.65 12.82
CA LEU A 94 8.70 -12.08 14.11
C LEU A 94 9.65 -12.48 15.26
N ALA A 95 10.25 -13.67 15.20
CA ALA A 95 11.20 -14.12 16.21
C ALA A 95 12.44 -13.21 16.32
N GLN A 96 12.81 -12.49 15.26
CA GLN A 96 13.90 -11.50 15.29
C GLN A 96 13.56 -10.31 16.21
N PHE A 97 12.27 -10.04 16.40
CA PHE A 97 11.75 -8.98 17.26
C PHE A 97 11.46 -9.45 18.69
N ALA A 98 11.57 -10.75 18.99
CA ALA A 98 11.29 -11.31 20.32
C ALA A 98 12.24 -10.79 21.42
N ALA A 99 13.42 -10.29 21.05
CA ALA A 99 14.37 -9.67 21.97
C ALA A 99 14.07 -8.19 22.26
N MET A 100 13.15 -7.56 21.50
CA MET A 100 12.69 -6.21 21.80
C MET A 100 11.94 -6.23 23.13
N LYS A 101 12.50 -5.55 24.13
CA LYS A 101 11.80 -5.35 25.39
C LYS A 101 10.65 -4.38 25.14
N GLU A 102 9.43 -4.86 25.29
CA GLU A 102 8.26 -3.98 25.46
C GLU A 102 8.53 -3.11 26.69
N VAL A 103 8.80 -1.82 26.46
CA VAL A 103 8.91 -0.86 27.56
C VAL A 103 7.49 -0.51 27.98
N ALA A 104 7.07 -1.03 29.13
CA ALA A 104 5.84 -0.60 29.76
C ALA A 104 6.04 0.84 30.26
N ASP A 105 5.68 1.83 29.43
CA ASP A 105 5.61 3.21 29.87
C ASP A 105 4.26 3.47 30.58
N PRO A 106 4.24 3.68 31.91
CA PRO A 106 3.02 3.99 32.64
C PRO A 106 2.39 5.32 32.23
N LEU A 107 3.13 6.22 31.55
CA LEU A 107 2.62 7.49 31.01
C LEU A 107 1.98 7.39 29.62
N HIS A 108 1.91 6.18 29.02
CA HIS A 108 1.17 5.91 27.77
C HIS A 108 1.57 6.77 26.55
N SER A 109 2.76 7.38 26.50
CA SER A 109 3.05 8.25 25.34
C SER A 109 3.36 7.48 24.06
N SER A 110 3.95 6.27 24.14
CA SER A 110 4.20 5.43 22.96
C SER A 110 4.33 3.94 23.34
N GLN A 111 3.38 3.09 22.93
CA GLN A 111 3.50 1.61 23.00
C GLN A 111 3.55 1.03 21.58
N GLY A 112 4.40 0.02 21.39
CA GLY A 112 4.56 -0.68 20.12
C GLY A 112 3.50 -1.77 19.93
N PHE A 113 2.86 -1.76 18.77
CA PHE A 113 1.90 -2.74 18.31
C PHE A 113 2.27 -3.22 16.92
N ILE A 114 1.64 -4.32 16.51
CA ILE A 114 1.76 -4.88 15.18
C ILE A 114 0.36 -4.99 14.58
N ARG A 115 0.26 -4.56 13.33
CA ARG A 115 -0.93 -4.73 12.48
C ARG A 115 -0.64 -5.80 11.42
N PRO A 116 -1.23 -7.00 11.52
CA PRO A 116 -1.11 -7.99 10.46
C PRO A 116 -1.97 -7.59 9.26
N VAL A 117 -1.35 -7.55 8.09
CA VAL A 117 -2.05 -7.50 6.80
C VAL A 117 -2.44 -8.91 6.42
N ILE A 118 -3.71 -9.10 6.06
CA ILE A 118 -4.31 -10.42 5.83
C ILE A 118 -5.04 -10.47 4.49
N ALA A 119 -5.23 -11.68 3.95
CA ALA A 119 -6.04 -11.90 2.76
C ALA A 119 -6.97 -13.11 2.92
N LEU A 120 -8.15 -13.00 2.30
CA LEU A 120 -9.04 -14.11 1.97
C LEU A 120 -8.73 -14.62 0.55
N PRO A 121 -9.20 -15.83 0.15
CA PRO A 121 -8.88 -16.45 -1.14
C PRO A 121 -9.07 -15.59 -2.39
N ASP A 122 -10.03 -14.66 -2.35
CA ASP A 122 -10.39 -13.78 -3.46
C ASP A 122 -10.21 -12.29 -3.12
N ASP A 123 -9.42 -12.00 -2.09
CA ASP A 123 -9.18 -10.63 -1.66
C ASP A 123 -8.32 -9.89 -2.71
N PRO A 124 -8.78 -8.74 -3.24
CA PRO A 124 -8.03 -7.97 -4.22
C PRO A 124 -6.62 -7.57 -3.77
N ILE A 125 -6.35 -7.52 -2.46
CA ILE A 125 -5.00 -7.26 -1.93
C ILE A 125 -3.96 -8.29 -2.42
N LEU A 126 -4.40 -9.47 -2.84
CA LEU A 126 -3.52 -10.49 -3.43
C LEU A 126 -2.92 -10.07 -4.78
N PHE A 127 -3.49 -9.07 -5.45
CA PHE A 127 -2.98 -8.50 -6.69
C PHE A 127 -1.89 -7.45 -6.47
N VAL A 128 -1.81 -6.85 -5.27
CA VAL A 128 -0.83 -5.79 -4.99
C VAL A 128 0.57 -6.41 -4.90
N PRO A 129 1.56 -5.96 -5.70
CA PRO A 129 2.94 -6.42 -5.56
C PRO A 129 3.44 -6.21 -4.12
N ARG A 130 4.36 -7.06 -3.63
CA ARG A 130 4.95 -6.91 -2.29
C ARG A 130 6.38 -6.41 -2.28
N ASP A 131 7.07 -6.50 -3.41
CA ASP A 131 8.40 -5.93 -3.58
C ASP A 131 8.61 -5.47 -5.03
N LYS A 132 9.66 -4.67 -5.24
CA LYS A 132 9.96 -4.06 -6.55
C LYS A 132 10.25 -5.06 -7.69
N HIS A 133 10.41 -6.35 -7.38
CA HIS A 133 10.64 -7.45 -8.31
C HIS A 133 9.49 -8.49 -8.29
N ASP A 134 8.36 -8.23 -7.64
CA ASP A 134 7.19 -9.12 -7.58
C ASP A 134 6.39 -9.10 -8.90
N HIS A 135 7.05 -9.52 -9.98
CA HIS A 135 6.48 -9.56 -11.33
C HIS A 135 5.29 -10.52 -11.44
N ALA A 136 5.30 -11.60 -10.65
CA ALA A 136 4.23 -12.59 -10.69
C ALA A 136 2.88 -11.98 -10.27
N ARG A 137 2.88 -11.12 -9.25
CA ARG A 137 1.68 -10.38 -8.85
C ARG A 137 1.31 -9.29 -9.84
N ALA A 138 2.29 -8.55 -10.35
CA ALA A 138 2.01 -7.54 -11.37
C ALA A 138 1.33 -8.16 -12.60
N GLU A 139 1.78 -9.34 -13.06
CA GLU A 139 1.12 -10.08 -14.14
C GLU A 139 -0.29 -10.58 -13.75
N ALA A 140 -0.46 -11.06 -12.52
CA ALA A 140 -1.77 -11.52 -12.02
C ALA A 140 -2.79 -10.38 -11.93
N GLU A 141 -2.35 -9.19 -11.50
CA GLU A 141 -3.14 -7.96 -11.46
C GLU A 141 -3.62 -7.57 -12.86
N ILE A 142 -2.70 -7.49 -13.82
CA ILE A 142 -3.02 -7.17 -15.21
C ILE A 142 -4.01 -8.19 -15.79
N ALA A 143 -3.83 -9.47 -15.47
CA ALA A 143 -4.73 -10.53 -15.91
C ALA A 143 -6.11 -10.46 -15.25
N ALA A 144 -6.20 -10.05 -13.98
CA ALA A 144 -7.47 -9.84 -13.27
C ALA A 144 -8.24 -8.64 -13.87
N GLY A 145 -7.51 -7.58 -14.20
CA GLY A 145 -8.04 -6.42 -14.90
C GLY A 145 -9.00 -5.56 -14.07
N TYR A 146 -9.50 -4.48 -14.67
CA TYR A 146 -10.56 -3.67 -14.10
C TYR A 146 -11.94 -4.26 -14.47
N PRO A 147 -12.92 -4.37 -13.55
CA PRO A 147 -12.96 -3.76 -12.20
C PRO A 147 -12.46 -4.65 -11.05
N ALA A 148 -11.87 -5.82 -11.31
CA ALA A 148 -11.44 -6.72 -10.22
C ALA A 148 -10.42 -6.06 -9.27
N VAL A 149 -9.55 -5.19 -9.82
CA VAL A 149 -8.56 -4.43 -9.06
C VAL A 149 -9.07 -3.10 -8.47
N GLU A 150 -10.33 -2.72 -8.74
CA GLU A 150 -10.92 -1.45 -8.26
C GLU A 150 -10.71 -1.22 -6.75
N PRO A 151 -10.89 -2.22 -5.87
CA PRO A 151 -10.76 -2.01 -4.42
C PRO A 151 -9.32 -1.71 -3.95
N VAL A 152 -8.31 -1.96 -4.80
CA VAL A 152 -6.88 -1.79 -4.47
C VAL A 152 -6.17 -0.75 -5.32
N LEU A 153 -6.90 0.03 -6.14
CA LEU A 153 -6.31 1.10 -6.94
C LEU A 153 -5.40 2.07 -6.16
N PRO A 154 -5.73 2.51 -4.92
CA PRO A 154 -4.82 3.34 -4.14
C PRO A 154 -3.44 2.69 -3.96
N GLN A 155 -3.40 1.42 -3.56
CA GLN A 155 -2.16 0.68 -3.31
C GLN A 155 -1.40 0.40 -4.61
N LEU A 156 -2.11 0.17 -5.71
CA LEU A 156 -1.49 -0.01 -7.02
C LEU A 156 -0.82 1.28 -7.52
N LEU A 157 -1.43 2.44 -7.26
CA LEU A 157 -0.85 3.73 -7.62
C LEU A 157 0.42 4.07 -6.83
N GLU A 158 0.59 3.55 -5.61
CA GLU A 158 1.82 3.71 -4.81
C GLU A 158 3.04 3.12 -5.53
N TRP A 159 2.86 2.07 -6.34
CA TRP A 159 3.95 1.50 -7.15
C TRP A 159 4.46 2.45 -8.24
N LEU A 160 3.73 3.53 -8.56
CA LEU A 160 4.17 4.57 -9.47
C LEU A 160 4.99 5.68 -8.79
N GLN A 161 5.28 5.58 -7.49
CA GLN A 161 6.16 6.54 -6.80
C GLN A 161 7.59 6.51 -7.35
N ASP A 162 8.05 5.38 -7.90
CA ASP A 162 9.38 5.26 -8.48
C ASP A 162 9.39 4.31 -9.69
N MET A 163 9.46 4.86 -10.89
CA MET A 163 9.53 4.08 -12.14
C MET A 163 10.86 3.32 -12.32
N ASN A 164 11.85 3.49 -11.44
CA ASN A 164 13.02 2.62 -11.39
C ASN A 164 12.69 1.23 -10.83
N TRP A 165 11.53 1.05 -10.17
CA TRP A 165 11.07 -0.26 -9.73
C TRP A 165 10.60 -1.08 -10.94
N PRO A 166 11.15 -2.28 -11.18
CA PRO A 166 10.76 -3.11 -12.33
C PRO A 166 9.26 -3.42 -12.41
N VAL A 167 8.60 -3.61 -11.27
CA VAL A 167 7.14 -3.79 -11.24
C VAL A 167 6.37 -2.55 -11.69
N ALA A 168 6.86 -1.34 -11.39
CA ALA A 168 6.19 -0.09 -11.79
C ALA A 168 6.10 0.01 -13.32
N GLN A 169 7.17 -0.34 -14.03
CA GLN A 169 7.20 -0.41 -15.49
C GLN A 169 6.25 -1.47 -16.06
N THR A 170 6.00 -2.54 -15.30
CA THR A 170 5.06 -3.60 -15.70
C THR A 170 3.62 -3.10 -15.53
N LEU A 171 3.33 -2.38 -14.45
CA LEU A 171 1.99 -1.93 -14.08
C LEU A 171 1.53 -0.66 -14.76
N SER A 172 2.43 0.29 -15.04
CA SER A 172 2.06 1.61 -15.52
C SER A 172 1.17 1.59 -16.77
N PRO A 173 1.41 0.75 -17.80
CA PRO A 173 0.55 0.71 -18.98
C PRO A 173 -0.86 0.21 -18.66
N PHE A 174 -0.97 -0.76 -17.74
CA PHE A 174 -2.26 -1.28 -17.30
C PHE A 174 -3.02 -0.24 -16.48
N ILE A 175 -2.38 0.39 -15.50
CA ILE A 175 -2.98 1.45 -14.69
C ILE A 175 -3.48 2.58 -15.61
N ALA A 176 -2.65 3.06 -16.53
CA ALA A 176 -3.03 4.11 -17.48
C ALA A 176 -4.27 3.74 -18.34
N SER A 177 -4.45 2.45 -18.65
CA SER A 177 -5.59 1.96 -19.43
C SER A 177 -6.95 2.02 -18.70
N ILE A 178 -6.96 2.18 -17.37
CA ILE A 178 -8.19 2.19 -16.55
C ILE A 178 -9.03 3.45 -16.83
N GLY A 179 -8.38 4.60 -17.02
CA GLY A 179 -9.06 5.85 -17.38
C GLY A 179 -9.82 6.52 -16.22
N PRO A 180 -11.02 7.12 -16.45
CA PRO A 180 -11.74 7.96 -15.48
C PRO A 180 -11.92 7.44 -14.05
N PRO A 181 -12.07 6.12 -13.78
CA PRO A 181 -12.12 5.60 -12.40
C PRO A 181 -10.90 5.98 -11.54
N LEU A 182 -9.76 6.34 -12.14
CA LEU A 182 -8.58 6.79 -11.41
C LEU A 182 -8.71 8.21 -10.85
N ILE A 183 -9.61 9.05 -11.37
CA ILE A 183 -9.72 10.48 -11.01
C ILE A 183 -9.72 10.76 -9.50
N PRO A 184 -10.56 10.12 -8.65
CA PRO A 184 -10.54 10.38 -7.21
C PRO A 184 -9.19 10.06 -6.57
N HIS A 185 -8.53 8.99 -7.01
CA HIS A 185 -7.23 8.57 -6.49
C HIS A 185 -6.10 9.51 -6.95
N LEU A 186 -6.12 9.91 -8.22
CA LEU A 186 -5.15 10.86 -8.76
C LEU A 186 -5.30 12.24 -8.08
N LYS A 187 -6.53 12.70 -7.80
CA LYS A 187 -6.76 13.94 -7.03
C LYS A 187 -6.05 13.88 -5.68
N HIS A 188 -6.17 12.77 -4.96
CA HIS A 188 -5.47 12.58 -3.70
C HIS A 188 -3.94 12.67 -3.86
N ILE A 189 -3.36 12.05 -4.89
CA ILE A 189 -1.91 12.11 -5.16
C ILE A 189 -1.45 13.56 -5.40
N PHE A 190 -2.20 14.33 -6.19
CA PHE A 190 -1.87 15.74 -6.45
C PHE A 190 -1.97 16.65 -5.22
N GLU A 191 -2.66 16.21 -4.15
CA GLU A 191 -2.74 16.90 -2.85
C GLU A 191 -1.57 16.56 -1.91
N THR A 192 -0.79 15.50 -2.20
CA THR A 192 0.39 15.12 -1.40
C THR A 192 1.58 16.04 -1.65
N ASP A 193 2.63 15.93 -0.82
CA ASP A 193 3.90 16.64 -1.04
C ASP A 193 4.93 15.81 -1.84
N ASP A 194 4.55 14.63 -2.34
CA ASP A 194 5.41 13.76 -3.14
C ASP A 194 5.45 14.22 -4.60
N GLN A 195 6.44 15.04 -4.93
CA GLN A 195 6.58 15.61 -6.27
C GLN A 195 7.06 14.57 -7.30
N ILE A 196 7.85 13.58 -6.88
CA ILE A 196 8.33 12.49 -7.74
C ILE A 196 7.13 11.62 -8.16
N TRP A 197 6.24 11.30 -7.22
CA TRP A 197 5.02 10.54 -7.54
C TRP A 197 4.12 11.30 -8.52
N LYS A 198 3.92 12.60 -8.31
CA LYS A 198 3.18 13.44 -9.28
C LYS A 198 3.85 13.45 -10.65
N TYR A 199 5.17 13.51 -10.69
CA TYR A 199 5.93 13.49 -11.94
C TYR A 199 5.62 12.21 -12.73
N TRP A 200 5.71 11.04 -12.08
CA TRP A 200 5.42 9.77 -12.72
C TRP A 200 3.94 9.61 -13.08
N VAL A 201 3.01 10.13 -12.27
CA VAL A 201 1.58 10.14 -12.63
C VAL A 201 1.33 10.98 -13.89
N ILE A 202 1.99 12.15 -14.02
CA ILE A 202 1.90 12.98 -15.23
C ILE A 202 2.44 12.21 -16.44
N GLN A 203 3.64 11.63 -16.30
CA GLN A 203 4.33 10.93 -17.39
C GLN A 203 3.65 9.63 -17.77
N GLU A 204 3.23 8.80 -16.83
CA GLU A 204 2.82 7.43 -17.13
C GLU A 204 1.31 7.26 -17.27
N VAL A 205 0.52 8.08 -16.58
CA VAL A 205 -0.94 7.92 -16.51
C VAL A 205 -1.65 9.01 -17.29
N LEU A 206 -1.43 10.29 -16.94
CA LEU A 206 -2.14 11.39 -17.59
C LEU A 206 -1.74 11.51 -19.07
N GLN A 207 -0.48 11.28 -19.41
CA GLN A 207 -0.01 11.41 -20.80
C GLN A 207 -0.77 10.53 -21.79
N GLU A 208 -1.25 9.37 -21.34
CA GLU A 208 -1.92 8.35 -22.14
C GLU A 208 -3.41 8.64 -22.34
N SER A 209 -4.00 9.52 -21.53
CA SER A 209 -5.42 9.85 -21.60
C SER A 209 -5.68 11.35 -21.62
N LYS A 210 -6.18 11.83 -22.77
CA LYS A 210 -6.63 13.22 -22.92
C LYS A 210 -7.78 13.54 -21.97
N GLU A 211 -8.67 12.58 -21.72
CA GLU A 211 -9.81 12.75 -20.80
C GLU A 211 -9.33 12.96 -19.37
N LEU A 212 -8.39 12.13 -18.90
CA LEU A 212 -7.75 12.34 -17.60
C LEU A 212 -7.01 13.67 -17.56
N THR A 213 -6.19 13.98 -18.57
CA THR A 213 -5.46 15.27 -18.61
C THR A 213 -6.41 16.46 -18.54
N LEU A 214 -7.57 16.40 -19.20
CA LEU A 214 -8.56 17.46 -19.16
C LEU A 214 -9.10 17.70 -17.75
N GLU A 215 -9.38 16.65 -16.98
CA GLU A 215 -9.82 16.75 -15.58
C GLU A 215 -8.78 17.43 -14.69
N PHE A 216 -7.49 17.24 -14.97
CA PHE A 216 -6.38 17.84 -14.22
C PHE A 216 -5.86 19.16 -14.83
N ARG A 217 -6.52 19.71 -15.86
CA ARG A 217 -6.05 20.87 -16.62
C ARG A 217 -5.70 22.07 -15.74
N ASP A 218 -6.56 22.41 -14.79
CA ASP A 218 -6.37 23.58 -13.94
C ASP A 218 -5.18 23.41 -12.99
N VAL A 219 -4.99 22.19 -12.45
CA VAL A 219 -3.84 21.83 -11.62
C VAL A 219 -2.56 21.94 -12.43
N LEU A 220 -2.50 21.31 -13.62
CA LEU A 220 -1.35 21.36 -14.53
C LEU A 220 -1.06 22.80 -15.00
N SER A 221 -2.10 23.60 -15.24
CA SER A 221 -1.96 25.00 -15.63
C SER A 221 -1.33 25.82 -14.51
N ARG A 222 -1.76 25.60 -13.26
CA ARG A 222 -1.14 26.25 -12.09
C ARG A 222 0.32 25.80 -11.91
N ILE A 223 0.63 24.50 -11.97
CA ILE A 223 2.01 24.00 -11.88
C ILE A 223 2.89 24.65 -12.96
N SER A 224 2.43 24.69 -14.21
CA SER A 224 3.22 25.21 -15.33
C SER A 224 3.45 26.72 -15.35
N GLN A 225 2.61 27.49 -14.66
CA GLN A 225 2.64 28.96 -14.63
C GLN A 225 3.21 29.50 -13.33
N ASN A 226 2.88 28.87 -12.21
CA ASN A 226 3.23 29.28 -10.85
C ASN A 226 3.61 28.02 -10.02
N PRO A 227 4.70 27.32 -10.36
CA PRO A 227 5.17 26.18 -9.57
C PRO A 227 5.71 26.65 -8.22
N THR A 228 5.61 25.78 -7.22
CA THR A 228 6.40 25.88 -5.99
C THR A 228 7.86 25.53 -6.28
N ASP A 229 8.77 25.85 -5.35
CA ASP A 229 10.19 25.51 -5.49
C ASP A 229 10.40 23.99 -5.59
N ALA A 230 9.68 23.20 -4.79
CA ALA A 230 9.75 21.74 -4.82
C ALA A 230 9.22 21.15 -6.13
N GLU A 231 8.12 21.67 -6.67
CA GLU A 231 7.60 21.23 -7.96
C GLU A 231 8.56 21.55 -9.11
N LYS A 232 9.27 22.68 -9.01
CA LYS A 232 10.25 23.08 -10.00
C LYS A 232 11.55 22.27 -9.92
N GLU A 233 11.95 21.86 -8.71
CA GLU A 233 13.11 21.00 -8.49
C GLU A 233 12.94 19.64 -9.20
N GLU A 234 11.72 19.11 -9.19
CA GLU A 234 11.34 17.88 -9.92
C GLU A 234 10.79 18.13 -11.33
N GLU A 235 11.00 19.33 -11.89
CA GLU A 235 10.63 19.72 -13.27
C GLU A 235 9.12 19.57 -13.63
N LEU A 236 8.23 19.57 -12.63
CA LEU A 236 6.79 19.40 -12.84
C LEU A 236 6.17 20.53 -13.68
N ASP A 237 6.73 21.74 -13.63
CA ASP A 237 6.30 22.88 -14.45
C ASP A 237 6.54 22.66 -15.93
N VAL A 238 7.69 22.07 -16.27
CA VAL A 238 8.07 21.69 -17.62
C VAL A 238 7.17 20.56 -18.12
N GLU A 239 7.00 19.50 -17.34
CA GLU A 239 6.20 18.35 -17.76
C GLU A 239 4.71 18.68 -17.86
N SER A 240 4.17 19.46 -16.92
CA SER A 240 2.78 19.93 -17.00
C SER A 240 2.53 20.76 -18.27
N ARG A 241 3.47 21.65 -18.63
CA ARG A 241 3.38 22.45 -19.85
C ARG A 241 3.43 21.58 -21.10
N LYS A 242 4.39 20.65 -21.17
CA LYS A 242 4.52 19.71 -22.29
C LYS A 242 3.24 18.91 -22.49
N LEU A 243 2.66 18.41 -21.40
CA LEU A 243 1.43 17.63 -21.42
C LEU A 243 0.22 18.45 -21.90
N LEU A 244 0.04 19.67 -21.39
CA LEU A 244 -1.02 20.58 -21.85
C LEU A 244 -0.92 20.89 -23.34
N VAL A 245 0.30 21.10 -23.86
CA VAL A 245 0.54 21.31 -25.29
C VAL A 245 0.22 20.05 -26.09
N LYS A 246 0.71 18.87 -25.65
CA LYS A 246 0.48 17.56 -26.30
C LYS A 246 -1.01 17.32 -26.54
N HIS A 247 -1.87 17.65 -25.56
CA HIS A 247 -3.31 17.43 -25.63
C HIS A 247 -4.13 18.61 -26.17
N CYS A 248 -3.47 19.70 -26.59
CA CYS A 248 -4.11 20.95 -27.05
C CYS A 248 -5.05 21.56 -25.99
N LEU A 249 -4.57 21.65 -24.75
CA LEU A 249 -5.31 22.18 -23.60
C LEU A 249 -4.74 23.52 -23.09
N VAL A 250 -3.75 24.09 -23.77
CA VAL A 250 -3.22 25.43 -23.48
C VAL A 250 -4.23 26.55 -23.75
#